data_AF-A0A2E8M6F2-F1
#
_entry.id   AF-A0A2E8M6F2-F1
#
_cell.length_a   1.000
_cell.length_b   1.000
_cell.length_c   1.000
_cell.angle_alpha   90.00
_cell.angle_beta   90.00
_cell.angle_gamma   90.00
#
_symmetry.space_group_name_H-M   'P 1'
#
loop_
_entity.id
_entity.type
_entity.pdbx_description
1 polymer ?
#
loop_
_entity_poly.entity_id
_entity_poly.type
_entity_poly.pdbx_seq_one_letter_code
_entity_poly.pdbx_strand_id
1 'polypeptide(L)'
;MAEAEKEQIELDLDDAQETEVDLVEKPIEDNAVEVSDDQFDKAESNTQKRIDRLTKKMREAERREEEALRYAQNVKTEADQLKERMNTLDTNYVNEYTNRVTTQMGTAEQELARAIEVGDTNGVVEAQRKMTSLAIENDRAQQAKIQQERYAQQVQAQHQAQVQQPMPQQQPRRPDPKAEDWASRNEWFGSDEAMTYAAFGVHKKLVENEGFDPQSEDYYSELDKRMQEEFPHKLKNGGSRRPAQTVASVSRTSSGRSSGKKVRLTPSQVAIAKKLGVPLE
;
A
#
# COMPACT_ATOMS: atom_id res chain seq x y z
N MET A 1 34.22 34.37 18.71
CA MET A 1 35.15 34.27 17.58
C MET A 1 35.56 32.82 17.53
N ALA A 2 35.16 32.11 16.46
CA ALA A 2 35.59 30.79 15.96
C ALA A 2 35.63 29.61 16.97
N GLU A 3 35.24 28.37 16.67
CA GLU A 3 35.12 27.68 15.39
C GLU A 3 34.23 26.44 15.63
N ALA A 4 33.29 26.18 14.71
CA ALA A 4 32.48 24.97 14.72
C ALA A 4 33.21 23.92 13.88
N GLU A 5 33.71 22.86 14.52
CA GLU A 5 34.25 21.69 13.83
C GLU A 5 33.09 20.93 13.16
N LYS A 6 33.04 21.04 11.83
CA LYS A 6 32.23 20.18 10.96
C LYS A 6 33.04 18.92 10.68
N GLU A 7 32.69 17.81 11.34
CA GLU A 7 33.06 16.48 10.84
C GLU A 7 32.29 16.22 9.54
N GLN A 8 32.98 16.46 8.42
CA GLN A 8 32.57 15.99 7.10
C GLN A 8 32.94 14.51 7.00
N ILE A 9 31.94 13.65 7.04
CA ILE A 9 32.09 12.24 6.66
C ILE A 9 32.11 12.22 5.12
N GLU A 10 33.30 12.06 4.57
CA GLU A 10 33.55 11.78 3.16
C GLU A 10 33.10 10.33 2.90
N LEU A 11 31.89 10.18 2.35
CA LEU A 11 31.37 8.89 1.93
C LEU A 11 31.77 8.68 0.47
N ASP A 12 32.85 7.92 0.28
CA ASP A 12 33.32 7.46 -1.02
C ASP A 12 32.26 6.53 -1.63
N LEU A 13 31.51 7.07 -2.59
CA LEU A 13 30.40 6.43 -3.29
C LEU A 13 30.86 6.06 -4.71
N ASP A 14 31.84 5.17 -4.81
CA ASP A 14 32.44 4.77 -6.09
C ASP A 14 32.35 3.26 -6.34
N ASP A 15 31.21 2.65 -6.00
CA ASP A 15 30.86 1.32 -6.51
C ASP A 15 29.34 1.17 -6.74
N ALA A 16 28.78 2.13 -7.47
CA ALA A 16 27.52 1.92 -8.16
C ALA A 16 27.81 1.24 -9.50
N GLN A 17 27.98 -0.08 -9.48
CA GLN A 17 27.83 -0.88 -10.70
C GLN A 17 26.37 -0.75 -11.18
N GLU A 18 26.16 0.21 -12.08
CA GLU A 18 25.04 0.24 -13.01
C GLU A 18 25.00 -1.12 -13.71
N THR A 19 24.12 -2.00 -13.23
CA THR A 19 23.68 -3.14 -14.01
C THR A 19 22.65 -2.63 -15.00
N GLU A 20 23.15 -2.02 -16.06
CA GLU A 20 22.42 -1.72 -17.29
C GLU A 20 21.96 -3.07 -17.86
N VAL A 21 20.71 -3.43 -17.58
CA VAL A 21 20.10 -4.63 -18.17
C VAL A 21 19.72 -4.26 -19.61
N ASP A 22 20.69 -4.44 -20.50
CA ASP A 22 20.53 -4.34 -21.94
C ASP A 22 19.56 -5.44 -22.41
N LEU A 23 18.25 -5.12 -22.46
CA LEU A 23 17.25 -5.96 -23.13
C LEU A 23 17.35 -5.73 -24.65
N VAL A 24 18.36 -6.35 -25.27
CA VAL A 24 18.34 -6.60 -26.72
C VAL A 24 17.42 -7.78 -26.99
N GLU A 25 16.12 -7.49 -27.10
CA GLU A 25 15.13 -8.43 -27.63
C GLU A 25 15.30 -8.52 -29.15
N LYS A 26 16.01 -9.55 -29.62
CA LYS A 26 16.07 -9.87 -31.06
C LYS A 26 14.69 -10.36 -31.52
N PRO A 27 14.15 -9.88 -32.65
CA PRO A 27 12.92 -10.41 -33.20
C PRO A 27 13.20 -11.82 -33.76
N ILE A 28 12.39 -12.78 -33.35
CA ILE A 28 12.37 -14.13 -33.93
C ILE A 28 11.52 -14.04 -35.19
N GLU A 29 12.18 -14.13 -36.36
CA GLU A 29 11.50 -14.28 -37.65
C GLU A 29 10.77 -15.61 -37.70
N ASP A 30 9.46 -15.53 -37.97
CA ASP A 30 8.60 -16.65 -38.36
C ASP A 30 9.16 -17.31 -39.63
N ASN A 31 9.57 -18.58 -39.52
CA ASN A 31 9.72 -19.46 -40.69
C ASN A 31 8.94 -20.75 -40.46
N ALA A 32 7.95 -20.92 -41.35
CA ALA A 32 7.35 -22.14 -41.88
C ALA A 32 7.29 -23.40 -40.99
N VAL A 33 6.05 -23.81 -40.74
CA VAL A 33 5.63 -25.08 -40.14
C VAL A 33 6.19 -26.29 -40.91
N GLU A 34 7.14 -26.99 -40.30
CA GLU A 34 7.23 -28.45 -40.35
C GLU A 34 6.95 -28.97 -38.94
N VAL A 35 5.85 -29.70 -38.77
CA VAL A 35 5.52 -30.40 -37.52
C VAL A 35 6.44 -31.62 -37.42
N SER A 36 7.61 -31.38 -36.82
CA SER A 36 8.53 -32.40 -36.33
C SER A 36 8.49 -32.36 -34.80
N ASP A 37 8.61 -33.52 -34.15
CA ASP A 37 8.66 -33.68 -32.68
C ASP A 37 9.68 -32.73 -32.02
N ASP A 38 10.72 -32.32 -32.76
CA ASP A 38 11.77 -31.38 -32.36
C ASP A 38 11.27 -29.94 -32.05
N GLN A 39 10.11 -29.54 -32.55
CA GLN A 39 9.49 -28.25 -32.24
C GLN A 39 8.78 -28.26 -30.88
N PHE A 40 8.20 -29.41 -30.49
CA PHE A 40 7.53 -29.60 -29.21
C PHE A 40 8.55 -29.65 -28.07
N ASP A 41 9.65 -30.40 -28.26
CA ASP A 41 10.74 -30.48 -27.29
C ASP A 41 11.40 -29.10 -27.04
N LYS A 42 11.55 -28.28 -28.08
CA LYS A 42 12.07 -26.90 -27.96
C LYS A 42 11.08 -25.97 -27.25
N ALA A 43 9.78 -26.10 -27.51
CA ALA A 43 8.75 -25.32 -26.82
C ALA A 43 8.63 -25.70 -25.34
N GLU A 44 8.74 -26.99 -25.02
CA GLU A 44 8.79 -27.51 -23.65
C GLU A 44 10.04 -27.00 -22.91
N SER A 45 11.21 -27.04 -23.55
CA SER A 45 12.46 -26.50 -23.00
C SER A 45 12.39 -24.99 -22.70
N ASN A 46 11.76 -24.19 -23.59
CA ASN A 46 11.60 -22.76 -23.36
C ASN A 46 10.62 -22.47 -22.22
N THR A 47 9.54 -23.26 -22.13
CA THR A 47 8.57 -23.16 -21.04
C THR A 47 9.20 -23.50 -19.69
N GLN A 48 9.99 -24.59 -19.63
CA GLN A 48 10.73 -24.96 -18.42
C GLN A 48 11.69 -23.85 -17.98
N LYS A 49 12.48 -23.28 -18.91
CA LYS A 49 13.38 -22.15 -18.62
C LYS A 49 12.63 -20.92 -18.10
N ARG A 50 11.42 -20.64 -18.62
CA ARG A 50 10.58 -19.54 -18.13
C ARG A 50 10.05 -19.82 -16.72
N ILE A 51 9.59 -21.03 -16.45
CA ILE A 51 9.15 -21.46 -15.12
C ILE A 51 10.31 -21.38 -14.13
N ASP A 52 11.51 -21.82 -14.50
CA ASP A 52 12.70 -21.74 -13.66
C ASP A 52 13.08 -20.29 -13.36
N ARG A 53 13.02 -19.39 -14.35
CA ARG A 53 13.24 -17.95 -14.16
C ARG A 53 12.19 -17.32 -13.25
N LEU A 54 10.91 -17.63 -13.45
CA LEU A 54 9.83 -17.11 -12.61
C LEU A 54 9.96 -17.62 -11.17
N THR A 55 10.31 -18.89 -10.99
CA THR A 55 10.55 -19.48 -9.67
C THR A 55 11.77 -18.86 -9.01
N LYS A 56 12.85 -18.61 -9.76
CA LYS A 56 14.03 -17.90 -9.25
C LYS A 56 13.69 -16.48 -8.83
N LYS A 57 12.98 -15.72 -9.67
CA LYS A 57 12.51 -14.35 -9.38
C LYS A 57 11.58 -14.32 -8.16
N MET A 58 10.70 -15.31 -8.02
CA MET A 58 9.81 -15.44 -6.88
C MET A 58 10.60 -15.68 -5.59
N ARG A 59 11.54 -16.63 -5.56
CA ARG A 59 12.38 -16.88 -4.38
C ARG A 59 13.29 -15.71 -4.03
N GLU A 60 13.77 -14.97 -5.03
CA GLU A 60 14.58 -13.77 -4.82
C GLU A 60 13.74 -12.63 -4.25
N ALA A 61 12.52 -12.44 -4.75
CA ALA A 61 11.57 -11.47 -4.21
C ALA A 61 11.19 -11.82 -2.76
N GLU A 62 10.91 -13.09 -2.46
CA GLU A 62 10.62 -13.57 -1.11
C GLU A 62 11.79 -13.30 -0.15
N ARG A 63 13.03 -13.56 -0.60
CA ARG A 63 14.22 -13.28 0.21
C ARG A 63 14.40 -11.79 0.48
N ARG A 64 14.18 -10.96 -0.54
CA ARG A 64 14.24 -9.50 -0.42
C ARG A 64 13.15 -8.97 0.51
N GLU A 65 11.95 -9.55 0.46
CA GLU A 65 10.86 -9.22 1.38
C GLU A 65 11.22 -9.61 2.81
N GLU A 66 11.76 -10.80 3.03
CA GLU A 66 12.20 -11.23 4.37
C GLU A 66 13.31 -10.31 4.91
N GLU A 67 14.30 -9.96 4.09
CA GLU A 67 15.35 -9.02 4.47
C GLU A 67 14.80 -7.62 4.79
N ALA A 68 13.87 -7.12 3.97
CA ALA A 68 13.22 -5.84 4.22
C ALA A 68 12.38 -5.86 5.52
N LEU A 69 11.67 -6.95 5.79
CA LEU A 69 10.91 -7.13 7.03
C LEU A 69 11.84 -7.19 8.25
N ARG A 70 12.95 -7.94 8.15
CA ARG A 70 13.96 -7.99 9.22
C ARG A 70 14.58 -6.63 9.47
N TYR A 71 14.91 -5.88 8.42
CA TYR A 71 15.42 -4.52 8.54
C TYR A 71 14.39 -3.60 9.22
N ALA A 72 13.14 -3.62 8.77
CA ALA A 72 12.08 -2.82 9.35
C ALA A 72 11.82 -3.16 10.83
N GLN A 73 11.89 -4.45 11.20
CA GLN A 73 11.80 -4.89 12.59
C GLN A 73 12.98 -4.38 13.41
N ASN A 74 14.20 -4.48 12.90
CA ASN A 74 15.39 -3.98 13.59
C ASN A 74 15.31 -2.47 13.81
N VAL A 75 14.99 -1.69 12.76
CA VAL A 75 14.81 -0.23 12.86
C VAL A 75 13.72 0.14 13.87
N LYS A 76 12.60 -0.60 13.87
CA LYS A 76 11.53 -0.41 14.86
C LYS A 76 12.06 -0.67 16.27
N THR A 77 12.78 -1.77 16.49
CA THR A 77 13.32 -2.12 17.81
C THR A 77 14.35 -1.11 18.30
N GLU A 78 15.19 -0.59 17.40
CA GLU A 78 16.17 0.46 17.72
C GLU A 78 15.47 1.77 18.07
N ALA A 79 14.45 2.15 17.32
CA ALA A 79 13.64 3.34 17.60
C ALA A 79 12.93 3.22 18.96
N ASP A 80 12.36 2.04 19.27
CA ASP A 80 11.69 1.78 20.53
C ASP A 80 12.69 1.83 21.70
N GLN A 81 13.88 1.22 21.56
CA GLN A 81 14.96 1.29 22.56
C GLN A 81 15.48 2.73 22.76
N LEU A 82 15.65 3.49 21.68
CA LEU A 82 16.09 4.89 21.76
C LEU A 82 15.06 5.74 22.48
N LYS A 83 13.77 5.53 22.19
CA LYS A 83 12.66 6.23 22.86
C LYS A 83 12.63 5.90 24.35
N GLU A 84 12.84 4.64 24.73
CA GLU A 84 12.91 4.24 26.14
C GLU A 84 14.11 4.86 26.86
N ARG A 85 15.30 4.85 26.24
CA ARG A 85 16.49 5.53 26.78
C ARG A 85 16.27 7.02 26.95
N MET A 86 15.61 7.67 25.98
CA MET A 86 15.34 9.10 26.05
C MET A 86 14.35 9.43 27.18
N ASN A 87 13.25 8.68 27.29
CA ASN A 87 12.29 8.83 28.38
C ASN A 87 12.92 8.61 29.77
N THR A 88 13.81 7.62 29.90
CA THR A 88 14.51 7.35 31.17
C THR A 88 15.53 8.43 31.50
N LEU A 89 16.28 8.93 30.52
CA LEU A 89 17.20 10.05 30.70
C LEU A 89 16.47 11.32 31.14
N ASP A 90 15.36 11.67 30.49
CA ASP A 90 14.54 12.83 30.86
C ASP A 90 13.99 12.69 32.29
N THR A 91 13.47 11.51 32.63
CA THR A 91 12.93 11.25 33.98
C THR A 91 14.02 11.37 35.04
N ASN A 92 15.17 10.74 34.80
CA ASN A 92 16.31 10.80 35.72
C ASN A 92 16.84 12.23 35.86
N TYR A 93 16.97 12.97 34.75
CA TYR A 93 17.42 14.36 34.76
C TYR A 93 16.50 15.26 35.59
N VAL A 94 15.18 15.17 35.38
CA VAL A 94 14.19 15.96 36.13
C VAL A 94 14.21 15.58 37.61
N ASN A 95 14.34 14.29 37.94
CA ASN A 95 14.42 13.83 39.32
C ASN A 95 15.69 14.31 40.03
N GLU A 96 16.86 14.15 39.40
CA GLU A 96 18.14 14.63 39.94
C GLU A 96 18.15 16.16 40.11
N TYR A 97 17.64 16.88 39.11
CA TYR A 97 17.51 18.34 39.19
C TYR A 97 16.59 18.76 40.35
N THR A 98 15.43 18.11 40.50
CA THR A 98 14.49 18.37 41.60
C THR A 98 15.12 18.09 42.95
N ASN A 99 15.81 16.95 43.10
CA ASN A 99 16.51 16.59 44.34
C ASN A 99 17.61 17.60 44.69
N ARG A 100 18.39 18.03 43.68
CA ARG A 100 19.44 19.04 43.86
C ARG A 100 18.87 20.37 44.32
N VAL A 101 17.85 20.88 43.65
CA VAL A 101 17.20 22.16 44.00
C VAL A 101 16.59 22.08 45.40
N THR A 102 15.94 20.96 45.75
CA THR A 102 15.37 20.75 47.08
C THR A 102 16.45 20.75 48.17
N THR A 103 17.58 20.07 47.92
CA THR A 103 18.72 20.06 48.85
C THR A 103 19.31 21.45 49.01
N GLN A 104 19.50 22.17 47.90
CA GLN A 104 20.01 23.54 47.91
C GLN A 104 19.05 24.49 48.64
N MET A 105 17.74 24.29 48.51
CA MET A 105 16.74 25.07 49.22
C MET A 105 16.84 24.86 50.73
N GLY A 106 16.97 23.61 51.18
CA GLY A 106 17.22 23.30 52.59
C GLY A 106 18.52 23.91 53.12
N THR A 107 19.59 23.94 52.31
CA THR A 107 20.83 24.64 52.70
C THR A 107 20.65 26.15 52.79
N ALA A 108 19.90 26.77 51.86
CA ALA A 108 19.64 28.20 51.88
C ALA A 108 18.76 28.61 53.08
N GLU A 109 17.81 27.76 53.48
CA GLU A 109 17.02 27.96 54.70
C GLU A 109 17.89 27.91 55.97
N GLN A 110 18.86 27.00 56.02
CA GLN A 110 19.83 26.93 57.13
C GLN A 110 20.77 28.15 57.14
N GLU A 111 21.24 28.61 55.97
CA GLU A 111 22.03 29.83 55.84
C GLU A 111 21.25 31.05 56.33
N LEU A 112 19.97 31.15 55.95
CA LEU A 112 19.08 32.22 56.42
C LEU A 112 18.91 32.18 57.94
N ALA A 113 18.63 31.02 58.51
CA ALA A 113 18.47 30.85 59.96
C ALA A 113 19.74 31.26 60.73
N ARG A 114 20.92 30.85 60.24
CA ARG A 114 22.20 31.24 60.83
C ARG A 114 22.47 32.74 60.71
N ALA A 115 22.18 33.34 59.55
CA ALA A 115 22.37 34.77 59.35
C ALA A 115 21.48 35.60 60.29
N ILE A 116 20.25 35.14 60.55
CA ILE A 116 19.35 35.75 61.54
C ILE A 116 19.92 35.61 62.96
N GLU A 117 20.41 34.43 63.33
CA GLU A 117 20.96 34.15 64.66
C GLU A 117 22.19 35.01 64.99
N VAL A 118 23.06 35.22 64.01
CA VAL A 118 24.30 36.01 64.16
C VAL A 118 24.07 37.51 63.90
N GLY A 119 22.88 37.91 63.45
CA GLY A 119 22.53 39.30 63.14
C GLY A 119 23.17 39.83 61.85
N ASP A 120 23.56 38.95 60.93
CA ASP A 120 24.14 39.33 59.63
C ASP A 120 23.04 39.70 58.63
N THR A 121 22.72 40.98 58.59
CA THR A 121 21.71 41.53 57.66
C THR A 121 22.06 41.33 56.18
N ASN A 122 23.34 41.28 55.81
CA ASN A 122 23.75 41.02 54.42
C ASN A 122 23.53 39.54 54.07
N GLY A 123 23.91 38.64 54.97
CA GLY A 123 23.68 37.20 54.83
C GLY A 123 22.19 36.85 54.69
N VAL A 124 21.31 37.55 55.42
CA VAL A 124 19.84 37.39 55.28
C VAL A 124 19.37 37.72 53.86
N VAL A 125 19.79 38.85 53.30
CA VAL A 125 19.39 39.26 51.95
C VAL A 125 19.94 38.30 50.89
N GLU A 126 21.17 37.82 51.06
CA GLU A 126 21.77 36.84 50.15
C GLU A 126 21.03 35.50 50.19
N ALA A 127 20.78 34.95 51.37
CA ALA A 127 20.05 33.69 51.54
C ALA A 127 18.62 33.80 50.98
N GLN A 128 17.95 34.93 51.19
CA GLN A 128 16.61 35.15 50.64
C GLN A 128 16.60 35.27 49.11
N ARG A 129 17.63 35.88 48.50
CA ARG A 129 17.82 35.88 47.04
C ARG A 129 18.07 34.46 46.51
N LYS A 130 18.93 33.69 47.16
CA LYS A 130 19.19 32.28 46.82
C LYS A 130 17.90 31.46 46.87
N MET A 131 17.15 31.56 47.97
CA MET A 131 15.85 30.88 48.12
C MET A 131 14.87 31.26 47.01
N THR A 132 14.80 32.54 46.63
CA THR A 132 13.90 32.99 45.56
C THR A 132 14.32 32.42 44.19
N SER A 133 15.63 32.39 43.89
CA SER A 133 16.15 31.77 42.67
C SER A 133 15.82 30.27 42.63
N LEU A 134 16.10 29.56 43.73
CA LEU A 134 15.83 28.14 43.87
C LEU A 134 14.33 27.81 43.80
N ALA A 135 13.47 28.69 44.31
CA ALA A 135 12.02 28.52 44.21
C ALA A 135 11.52 28.59 42.75
N ILE A 136 12.05 29.51 41.95
CA ILE A 136 11.73 29.61 40.52
C ILE A 136 12.25 28.37 39.76
N GLU A 137 13.46 27.92 40.10
CA GLU A 137 14.05 26.70 39.55
C GLU A 137 13.23 25.46 39.89
N ASN A 138 12.76 25.35 41.14
CA ASN A 138 11.91 24.24 41.58
C ASN A 138 10.56 24.28 40.87
N ASP A 139 9.91 25.44 40.75
CA ASP A 139 8.65 25.57 40.02
C ASP A 139 8.82 25.13 38.55
N ARG A 140 9.92 25.53 37.90
CA ARG A 140 10.25 25.07 36.55
C ARG A 140 10.47 23.56 36.47
N ALA A 141 11.15 22.96 37.47
CA ALA A 141 11.33 21.51 37.56
C ALA A 141 10.00 20.78 37.71
N GLN A 142 9.12 21.26 38.60
CA GLN A 142 7.79 20.69 38.81
C GLN A 142 6.92 20.82 37.56
N GLN A 143 6.95 21.96 36.87
CA GLN A 143 6.25 22.14 35.62
C GLN A 143 6.74 21.17 34.53
N ALA A 144 8.06 20.96 34.42
CA ALA A 144 8.64 19.99 33.49
C ALA A 144 8.17 18.55 33.82
N LYS A 145 8.18 18.18 35.11
CA LYS A 145 7.68 16.89 35.58
C LYS A 145 6.20 16.67 35.23
N ILE A 146 5.35 17.68 35.50
CA ILE A 146 3.91 17.61 35.18
C ILE A 146 3.68 17.48 33.67
N GLN A 147 4.47 18.18 32.84
CA GLN A 147 4.38 18.05 31.39
C GLN A 147 4.76 16.64 30.93
N GLN A 148 5.82 16.07 31.50
CA GLN A 148 6.25 14.70 31.22
C GLN A 148 5.17 13.67 31.63
N GLU A 149 4.60 13.80 32.82
CA GLU A 149 3.52 12.93 33.29
C GLU A 149 2.27 13.03 32.41
N ARG A 150 1.88 14.24 31.98
CA ARG A 150 0.76 14.42 31.04
C ARG A 150 1.04 13.77 29.69
N TYR A 151 2.25 13.93 29.16
CA TYR A 151 2.63 13.28 27.91
C TYR A 151 2.56 11.75 28.04
N ALA A 152 3.08 11.19 29.13
CA ALA A 152 3.00 9.76 29.40
C ALA A 152 1.54 9.27 29.48
N GLN A 153 0.66 10.01 30.17
CA GLN A 153 -0.77 9.70 30.23
C GLN A 153 -1.46 9.79 28.87
N GLN A 154 -1.14 10.79 28.04
CA GLN A 154 -1.70 10.91 26.68
C GLN A 154 -1.29 9.74 25.80
N VAL A 155 -0.01 9.36 25.85
CA VAL A 155 0.49 8.20 25.11
C VAL A 155 -0.26 6.95 25.57
N GLN A 156 -0.42 6.73 26.87
CA GLN A 156 -1.13 5.57 27.40
C GLN A 156 -2.63 5.57 27.02
N ALA A 157 -3.28 6.73 27.03
CA ALA A 157 -4.67 6.90 26.60
C ALA A 157 -4.86 6.63 25.10
N GLN A 158 -3.92 7.05 24.24
CA GLN A 158 -3.94 6.71 22.81
C GLN A 158 -3.83 5.21 22.58
N HIS A 159 -2.95 4.52 23.31
CA HIS A 159 -2.84 3.06 23.20
C HIS A 159 -4.14 2.36 23.64
N GLN A 160 -4.82 2.83 24.70
CA GLN A 160 -6.11 2.27 25.09
C GLN A 160 -7.23 2.56 24.07
N ALA A 161 -7.29 3.77 23.53
CA ALA A 161 -8.31 4.14 22.54
C ALA A 161 -8.17 3.34 21.22
N GLN A 162 -6.94 2.98 20.84
CA GLN A 162 -6.68 2.17 19.64
C GLN A 162 -7.11 0.70 19.79
N VAL A 163 -7.18 0.19 21.02
CA VAL A 163 -7.68 -1.18 21.31
C VAL A 163 -9.20 -1.20 21.47
N GLN A 164 -9.83 -0.05 21.76
CA GLN A 164 -11.26 0.05 22.05
C GLN A 164 -12.11 0.72 20.97
N GLN A 165 -11.53 1.24 19.88
CA GLN A 165 -12.34 1.47 18.69
C GLN A 165 -12.61 0.11 18.03
N PRO A 166 -13.84 -0.44 18.07
CA PRO A 166 -14.23 -1.37 17.03
C PRO A 166 -14.00 -0.62 15.73
N MET A 167 -13.10 -1.14 14.88
CA MET A 167 -13.16 -0.88 13.45
C MET A 167 -14.65 -0.93 13.10
N PRO A 168 -15.24 0.07 12.42
CA PRO A 168 -16.61 -0.06 11.97
C PRO A 168 -16.64 -1.32 11.13
N GLN A 169 -17.16 -2.40 11.72
CA GLN A 169 -17.47 -3.61 11.02
C GLN A 169 -18.45 -3.11 9.99
N GLN A 170 -18.00 -3.03 8.73
CA GLN A 170 -18.89 -2.84 7.61
C GLN A 170 -19.88 -3.98 7.80
N GLN A 171 -21.06 -3.65 8.34
CA GLN A 171 -22.16 -4.59 8.35
C GLN A 171 -22.27 -5.00 6.89
N PRO A 172 -22.19 -6.30 6.57
CA PRO A 172 -22.47 -6.73 5.21
C PRO A 172 -23.80 -6.07 4.87
N ARG A 173 -23.78 -5.17 3.88
CA ARG A 173 -25.00 -4.52 3.41
C ARG A 173 -25.96 -5.65 3.16
N ARG A 174 -27.15 -5.59 3.80
CA ARG A 174 -28.17 -6.63 3.60
C ARG A 174 -28.26 -6.87 2.10
N PRO A 175 -28.22 -8.14 1.63
CA PRO A 175 -28.41 -8.43 0.22
C PRO A 175 -29.64 -7.66 -0.25
N ASP A 176 -29.47 -6.90 -1.33
CA ASP A 176 -30.59 -6.22 -1.93
C ASP A 176 -31.67 -7.27 -2.25
N PRO A 177 -32.94 -7.09 -1.82
CA PRO A 177 -34.02 -8.03 -2.11
C PRO A 177 -34.13 -8.42 -3.59
N LYS A 178 -33.81 -7.51 -4.52
CA LYS A 178 -33.81 -7.81 -5.96
C LYS A 178 -32.63 -8.67 -6.39
N ALA A 179 -31.45 -8.43 -5.81
CA ALA A 179 -30.27 -9.25 -6.06
C ALA A 179 -30.46 -10.68 -5.54
N GLU A 180 -31.14 -10.84 -4.40
CA GLU A 180 -31.48 -12.16 -3.85
C GLU A 180 -32.51 -12.88 -4.73
N ASP A 181 -33.56 -12.19 -5.17
CA ASP A 181 -34.54 -12.76 -6.12
C ASP A 181 -33.89 -13.19 -7.44
N TRP A 182 -33.04 -12.34 -8.04
CA TRP A 182 -32.32 -12.68 -9.26
C TRP A 182 -31.35 -13.86 -9.09
N ALA A 183 -30.63 -13.91 -7.97
CA ALA A 183 -29.75 -15.03 -7.65
C ALA A 183 -30.56 -16.32 -7.45
N SER A 184 -31.73 -16.26 -6.81
CA SER A 184 -32.61 -17.41 -6.62
C SER A 184 -33.19 -17.96 -7.94
N ARG A 185 -33.41 -17.10 -8.94
CA ARG A 185 -33.84 -17.48 -10.29
C ARG A 185 -32.74 -18.13 -11.11
N ASN A 186 -31.47 -17.88 -10.76
CA ASN A 186 -30.29 -18.36 -11.46
C ASN A 186 -29.51 -19.36 -10.60
N GLU A 187 -29.92 -20.64 -10.60
CA GLU A 187 -29.32 -21.71 -9.77
C GLU A 187 -27.79 -21.89 -9.95
N TRP A 188 -27.25 -21.47 -11.10
CA TRP A 188 -25.82 -21.48 -11.39
C TRP A 188 -25.03 -20.42 -10.60
N PHE A 189 -25.69 -19.36 -10.13
CA PHE A 189 -25.06 -18.27 -9.39
C PHE A 189 -24.68 -18.74 -7.97
N GLY A 190 -23.40 -18.70 -7.65
CA GLY A 190 -22.83 -19.27 -6.41
C GLY A 190 -22.44 -20.75 -6.50
N SER A 191 -22.99 -21.50 -7.46
CA SER A 191 -22.63 -22.91 -7.70
C SER A 191 -21.53 -23.08 -8.74
N ASP A 192 -21.60 -22.34 -9.86
CA ASP A 192 -20.57 -22.29 -10.90
C ASP A 192 -19.70 -21.04 -10.66
N GLU A 193 -18.49 -21.25 -10.13
CA GLU A 193 -17.54 -20.19 -9.81
C GLU A 193 -17.17 -19.35 -11.05
N ALA A 194 -17.03 -19.98 -12.22
CA ALA A 194 -16.66 -19.27 -13.45
C ALA A 194 -17.79 -18.35 -13.94
N MET A 195 -19.04 -18.84 -13.91
CA MET A 195 -20.20 -18.01 -14.27
C MET A 195 -20.46 -16.92 -13.22
N THR A 196 -20.24 -17.21 -11.95
CA THR A 196 -20.43 -16.25 -10.85
C THR A 196 -19.44 -15.09 -10.93
N TYR A 197 -18.15 -15.36 -11.14
CA TYR A 197 -17.16 -14.30 -11.36
C TYR A 197 -17.39 -13.52 -12.66
N ALA A 198 -17.83 -14.19 -13.72
CA ALA A 198 -18.19 -13.51 -14.94
C ALA A 198 -19.38 -12.57 -14.74
N ALA A 199 -20.40 -12.97 -13.97
CA ALA A 199 -21.50 -12.10 -13.58
C ALA A 199 -21.02 -10.87 -12.81
N PHE A 200 -20.05 -11.02 -11.88
CA PHE A 200 -19.43 -9.86 -11.20
C PHE A 200 -18.62 -8.97 -12.16
N GLY A 201 -17.95 -9.56 -13.15
CA GLY A 201 -17.23 -8.80 -14.19
C GLY A 201 -18.18 -8.01 -15.10
N VAL A 202 -19.33 -8.60 -15.45
CA VAL A 202 -20.38 -7.95 -16.22
C VAL A 202 -21.08 -6.85 -15.39
N HIS A 203 -21.37 -7.11 -14.11
CA HIS A 203 -21.87 -6.10 -13.17
C HIS A 203 -20.96 -4.88 -13.13
N LYS A 204 -19.65 -5.08 -12.96
CA LYS A 204 -18.67 -3.99 -12.94
C LYS A 204 -18.72 -3.16 -14.22
N LYS A 205 -18.82 -3.81 -15.40
CA LYS A 205 -18.94 -3.10 -16.68
C LYS A 205 -20.27 -2.34 -16.81
N LEU A 206 -21.39 -2.94 -16.39
CA LEU A 206 -22.72 -2.32 -16.41
C LEU A 206 -22.78 -1.06 -15.55
N VAL A 207 -22.25 -1.13 -14.34
CA VAL A 207 -22.35 -0.05 -13.35
C VAL A 207 -21.29 1.02 -13.58
N GLU A 208 -20.04 0.64 -13.85
CA GLU A 208 -18.93 1.60 -13.99
C GLU A 208 -18.85 2.21 -15.39
N ASN A 209 -19.03 1.42 -16.46
CA ASN A 209 -18.82 1.92 -17.83
C ASN A 209 -20.11 2.41 -18.48
N GLU A 210 -21.24 1.77 -18.17
CA GLU A 210 -22.53 2.06 -18.83
C GLU A 210 -23.51 2.81 -17.91
N GLY A 211 -23.19 2.95 -16.62
CA GLY A 211 -23.93 3.78 -15.68
C GLY A 211 -25.31 3.24 -15.32
N PHE A 212 -25.55 1.93 -15.46
CA PHE A 212 -26.82 1.32 -15.06
C PHE A 212 -26.97 1.33 -13.53
N ASP A 213 -28.19 1.62 -13.07
CA ASP A 213 -28.53 1.55 -11.64
C ASP A 213 -28.63 0.07 -11.20
N PRO A 214 -27.80 -0.39 -10.24
CA PRO A 214 -27.84 -1.76 -9.72
C PRO A 214 -29.19 -2.20 -9.12
N GLN A 215 -30.11 -1.27 -8.84
CA GLN A 215 -31.44 -1.56 -8.28
C GLN A 215 -32.57 -1.58 -9.33
N SER A 216 -32.25 -1.24 -10.59
CA SER A 216 -33.22 -1.17 -11.68
C SER A 216 -33.50 -2.56 -12.28
N GLU A 217 -34.71 -2.76 -12.82
CA GLU A 217 -35.04 -4.00 -13.55
C GLU A 217 -34.31 -4.09 -14.89
N ASP A 218 -34.01 -2.94 -15.50
CA ASP A 218 -33.22 -2.84 -16.73
C ASP A 218 -31.81 -3.41 -16.55
N TYR A 219 -31.18 -3.14 -15.40
CA TYR A 219 -29.87 -3.69 -15.05
C TYR A 219 -29.86 -5.23 -15.04
N TYR A 220 -30.84 -5.87 -14.40
CA TYR A 220 -30.90 -7.34 -14.34
C TYR A 220 -31.23 -7.97 -15.71
N SER A 221 -32.03 -7.29 -16.52
CA SER A 221 -32.35 -7.73 -17.89
C SER A 221 -31.11 -7.72 -18.80
N GLU A 222 -30.28 -6.68 -18.71
CA GLU A 222 -29.02 -6.59 -19.46
C GLU A 222 -27.94 -7.53 -18.89
N LEU A 223 -27.92 -7.74 -17.57
CA LEU A 223 -27.04 -8.71 -16.92
C LEU A 223 -27.32 -10.14 -17.44
N ASP A 224 -28.59 -10.55 -17.48
CA ASP A 224 -28.99 -11.87 -17.99
C ASP A 224 -28.67 -12.03 -19.47
N LYS A 225 -28.94 -11.01 -20.28
CA LYS A 225 -28.63 -11.02 -21.71
C LYS A 225 -27.14 -11.20 -21.97
N ARG A 226 -26.28 -10.47 -21.26
CA ARG A 226 -24.82 -10.62 -21.38
C ARG A 226 -24.33 -11.96 -20.85
N MET A 227 -24.91 -12.46 -19.78
CA MET A 227 -24.58 -13.81 -19.29
C MET A 227 -24.96 -14.90 -20.31
N GLN A 228 -26.08 -14.74 -21.03
CA GLN A 228 -26.48 -15.64 -22.13
C GLN A 228 -25.57 -15.53 -23.36
N GLU A 229 -25.05 -14.34 -23.66
CA GLU A 229 -24.08 -14.12 -24.73
C GLU A 229 -22.69 -14.69 -24.42
N GLU A 230 -22.23 -14.57 -23.17
CA GLU A 230 -20.93 -15.10 -22.71
C GLU A 230 -20.97 -16.62 -22.48
N PHE A 231 -22.10 -17.15 -21.99
CA PHE A 231 -22.28 -18.57 -21.68
C PHE A 231 -23.43 -19.24 -22.45
N PRO A 232 -23.50 -19.14 -23.79
CA PRO A 232 -24.58 -19.73 -24.58
C PRO A 232 -24.57 -21.25 -24.49
N HIS A 233 -23.41 -21.84 -24.24
CA HIS A 233 -23.19 -23.28 -24.14
C HIS A 233 -23.63 -23.87 -22.78
N LYS A 234 -23.74 -23.05 -21.72
CA LYS A 234 -24.19 -23.48 -20.39
C LYS A 234 -25.68 -23.21 -20.17
N LEU A 235 -26.19 -22.09 -20.69
CA LEU A 235 -27.58 -21.66 -20.48
C LEU A 235 -28.59 -22.27 -21.47
N LYS A 236 -28.16 -22.81 -22.62
CA LYS A 236 -29.05 -23.41 -23.64
C LYS A 236 -29.24 -24.92 -23.55
N ASN A 237 -28.74 -25.59 -22.51
CA ASN A 237 -28.88 -27.05 -22.37
C ASN A 237 -30.21 -27.49 -21.76
N GLY A 238 -31.30 -27.02 -22.37
CA GLY A 238 -32.67 -27.48 -22.18
C GLY A 238 -33.35 -27.69 -23.54
N GLY A 239 -32.74 -28.50 -24.42
CA GLY A 239 -33.39 -28.98 -25.64
C GLY A 239 -33.12 -28.17 -26.91
N SER A 240 -31.96 -28.34 -27.52
CA SER A 240 -31.85 -28.18 -28.98
C SER A 240 -30.88 -29.22 -29.54
N ARG A 241 -31.48 -30.24 -30.16
CA ARG A 241 -30.81 -31.18 -31.07
C ARG A 241 -29.94 -30.37 -32.03
N ARG A 242 -28.63 -30.58 -32.02
CA ARG A 242 -27.76 -30.13 -33.12
C ARG A 242 -28.30 -30.82 -34.38
N PRO A 243 -28.79 -30.10 -35.42
CA PRO A 243 -28.97 -30.76 -36.69
C PRO A 243 -27.57 -31.16 -37.16
N ALA A 244 -27.38 -32.46 -37.41
CA ALA A 244 -26.15 -32.97 -37.99
C ALA A 244 -25.89 -32.19 -39.28
N GLN A 245 -24.76 -31.48 -39.33
CA GLN A 245 -24.35 -30.69 -40.48
C GLN A 245 -24.15 -31.65 -41.66
N THR A 246 -25.08 -31.63 -42.61
CA THR A 246 -24.93 -32.35 -43.86
C THR A 246 -24.02 -31.52 -44.75
N VAL A 247 -22.82 -32.03 -45.00
CA VAL A 247 -21.87 -31.42 -45.94
C VAL A 247 -22.36 -31.67 -47.37
N ALA A 248 -22.99 -30.65 -47.96
CA ALA A 248 -23.17 -30.57 -49.39
C ALA A 248 -22.09 -29.64 -49.97
N SER A 249 -21.30 -30.19 -50.89
CA SER A 249 -20.42 -29.46 -51.80
C SER A 249 -21.25 -28.65 -52.81
N VAL A 250 -20.65 -27.56 -53.33
CA VAL A 250 -20.97 -26.75 -54.53
C VAL A 250 -20.95 -25.25 -54.16
N SER A 251 -19.90 -24.50 -54.50
CA SER A 251 -19.52 -23.92 -55.82
C SER A 251 -19.98 -22.46 -55.98
N ARG A 252 -18.99 -21.57 -56.03
CA ARG A 252 -18.82 -20.44 -56.96
C ARG A 252 -19.80 -19.23 -56.93
N THR A 253 -19.17 -18.09 -56.60
CA THR A 253 -19.29 -16.75 -57.23
C THR A 253 -20.33 -15.73 -56.73
N SER A 254 -19.81 -14.55 -56.32
CA SER A 254 -20.18 -13.16 -56.70
C SER A 254 -19.84 -12.22 -55.53
N SER A 255 -18.77 -11.41 -55.62
CA SER A 255 -18.76 -10.01 -56.09
C SER A 255 -19.83 -9.12 -55.43
N GLY A 256 -19.42 -8.21 -54.52
CA GLY A 256 -20.33 -7.26 -53.89
C GLY A 256 -19.71 -6.21 -52.96
N ARG A 257 -18.87 -5.33 -53.50
CA ARG A 257 -18.74 -3.87 -53.22
C ARG A 257 -19.15 -3.33 -51.82
N SER A 258 -18.18 -2.84 -51.05
CA SER A 258 -18.36 -1.79 -50.03
C SER A 258 -17.10 -0.90 -50.01
N SER A 259 -17.06 0.13 -50.84
CA SER A 259 -17.27 1.54 -50.45
C SER A 259 -16.30 2.00 -49.37
N GLY A 260 -15.18 2.59 -49.81
CA GLY A 260 -14.10 3.11 -48.98
C GLY A 260 -14.55 4.16 -47.97
N LYS A 261 -14.29 3.86 -46.69
CA LYS A 261 -14.52 4.74 -45.56
C LYS A 261 -13.23 5.55 -45.33
N LYS A 262 -13.14 6.75 -45.90
CA LYS A 262 -12.03 7.67 -45.63
C LYS A 262 -12.23 8.30 -44.26
N VAL A 263 -11.31 8.07 -43.33
CA VAL A 263 -11.31 8.64 -41.98
C VAL A 263 -10.25 9.73 -41.92
N ARG A 264 -10.60 10.93 -41.43
CA ARG A 264 -9.65 12.02 -41.23
C ARG A 264 -9.04 11.90 -39.83
N LEU A 265 -7.72 11.73 -39.77
CA LEU A 265 -6.97 11.60 -38.52
C LEU A 265 -6.57 12.98 -37.98
N THR A 266 -6.53 13.09 -36.65
CA THR A 266 -6.02 14.29 -35.97
C THR A 266 -4.49 14.32 -36.00
N PRO A 267 -3.83 15.49 -35.86
CA PRO A 267 -2.36 15.59 -35.94
C PRO A 267 -1.61 14.69 -34.95
N SER A 268 -2.20 14.48 -33.76
CA SER A 268 -1.70 13.54 -32.74
C SER A 268 -1.71 12.09 -33.23
N GLN A 269 -2.78 11.67 -33.90
CA GLN A 269 -2.90 10.30 -34.44
C GLN A 269 -1.95 10.05 -35.61
N VAL A 270 -1.67 11.07 -36.43
CA VAL A 270 -0.65 10.98 -37.50
C VAL A 270 0.76 10.82 -36.91
N ALA A 271 1.08 11.53 -35.84
CA ALA A 271 2.37 11.39 -35.15
C ALA A 271 2.54 10.00 -34.53
N ILE A 272 1.48 9.46 -33.93
CA ILE A 272 1.47 8.10 -33.36
C ILE A 272 1.57 7.04 -34.47
N ALA A 273 0.84 7.19 -35.57
CA ALA A 273 0.90 6.25 -36.71
C ALA A 273 2.31 6.19 -37.33
N LYS A 274 2.97 7.34 -37.51
CA LYS A 274 4.37 7.39 -37.96
C LYS A 274 5.33 6.75 -36.95
N LYS A 275 5.10 6.95 -35.65
CA LYS A 275 5.91 6.34 -34.58
C LYS A 275 5.74 4.82 -34.51
N LEU A 276 4.55 4.32 -34.88
CA LEU A 276 4.22 2.89 -34.91
C LEU A 276 4.49 2.23 -36.27
N GLY A 277 5.06 2.96 -37.24
CA GLY A 277 5.38 2.41 -38.56
C GLY A 277 4.17 2.01 -39.40
N VAL A 278 2.97 2.52 -39.07
CA VAL A 278 1.74 2.18 -39.78
C VAL A 278 1.61 3.05 -41.03
N PRO A 279 1.53 2.47 -42.24
CA PRO A 279 1.41 3.23 -43.47
C PRO A 279 0.08 4.00 -43.52
N LEU A 280 0.16 5.25 -43.97
CA LEU A 280 -0.98 6.14 -44.12
C LEU A 280 -1.34 6.24 -45.61
N GLU A 281 -2.21 5.35 -46.10
CA GLU A 281 -2.94 5.48 -47.37
C GLU A 281 -4.46 5.50 -47.13
#